data_AF-A0A7C1TT60-F1
#
_entry.id   AF-A0A7C1TT60-F1
#
_cell.length_a   1.000
_cell.length_b   1.000
_cell.length_c   1.000
_cell.angle_alpha   90.00
_cell.angle_beta   90.00
_cell.angle_gamma   90.00
#
_symmetry.space_group_name_H-M   'P 1'
#
loop_
_entity.id
_entity.type
_entity.pdbx_description
1 polymer ?
#
loop_
_entity_poly.entity_id
_entity_poly.type
_entity_poly.pdbx_seq_one_letter_code
_entity_poly.pdbx_strand_id
1 'polypeptide(L)'
;MSDKGKIGVYLCGGCGIGEAVDLDGLEQVASGEFKAPVCKKHDYLCGEEGRKMISGDIASGDVDKAVIAACSPRVMSDKFQFGGAQTIRANLREQVVWSHPAGDEDTQMLACDQVRMAITQAVRVSPPEPWKEGDFSSKVLVVGGGFTGMTAAMETSRAGYEVVLVERADQLGGMMREGAKVLAETPPYRELRDTPITALIEEVEADGRISVITGATVAKTSGMPGKFEVE
;
A
#
# COMPACT_ATOMS: atom_id res chain seq x y z
N MET A 1 16.69 31.18 -9.99
CA MET A 1 16.42 29.95 -10.75
C MET A 1 16.31 28.84 -9.74
N SER A 2 15.15 28.19 -9.62
CA SER A 2 14.97 27.09 -8.65
C SER A 2 15.98 25.99 -8.95
N ASP A 3 16.66 25.50 -7.93
CA ASP A 3 17.53 24.33 -8.03
C ASP A 3 16.72 23.17 -8.63
N LYS A 4 17.08 22.74 -9.85
CA LYS A 4 16.32 21.70 -10.56
C LYS A 4 16.48 20.32 -9.90
N GLY A 5 17.46 20.16 -9.02
CA GLY A 5 17.90 18.86 -8.51
C GLY A 5 18.52 18.00 -9.61
N LYS A 6 19.16 16.92 -9.21
CA LYS A 6 19.70 15.88 -10.09
C LYS A 6 18.63 14.82 -10.34
N ILE A 7 17.91 14.98 -11.44
CA ILE A 7 16.80 14.09 -11.80
C ILE A 7 17.34 12.83 -12.50
N GLY A 8 17.00 11.66 -11.97
CA GLY A 8 17.20 10.38 -12.63
C GLY A 8 15.87 9.81 -13.12
N VAL A 9 15.79 9.43 -14.39
CA VAL A 9 14.59 8.83 -14.99
C VAL A 9 14.81 7.34 -15.21
N TYR A 10 13.89 6.52 -14.73
CA TYR A 10 13.97 5.07 -14.80
C TYR A 10 12.72 4.51 -15.47
N LEU A 11 12.92 3.80 -16.58
CA LEU A 11 11.84 3.31 -17.44
C LEU A 11 11.71 1.79 -17.29
N CYS A 12 10.52 1.32 -16.90
CA CYS A 12 10.24 -0.10 -16.72
C CYS A 12 9.74 -0.71 -18.03
N GLY A 13 10.36 -1.81 -18.49
CA GLY A 13 9.90 -2.55 -19.67
C GLY A 13 8.92 -3.69 -19.37
N GLY A 14 8.89 -4.18 -18.13
CA GLY A 14 8.13 -5.37 -17.76
C GLY A 14 6.62 -5.14 -17.65
N CYS A 15 5.91 -6.24 -17.39
CA CYS A 15 4.45 -6.27 -17.27
C CYS A 15 3.71 -5.73 -18.51
N GLY A 16 4.29 -5.91 -19.70
CA GLY A 16 3.72 -5.51 -20.98
C GLY A 16 3.97 -4.04 -21.37
N ILE A 17 4.74 -3.27 -20.60
CA ILE A 17 5.02 -1.86 -20.95
C ILE A 17 5.89 -1.79 -22.21
N GLY A 18 7.06 -2.44 -22.21
CA GLY A 18 7.99 -2.42 -23.35
C GLY A 18 7.50 -3.20 -24.57
N GLU A 19 6.42 -3.97 -24.43
CA GLU A 19 5.72 -4.62 -25.54
C GLU A 19 4.71 -3.69 -26.21
N ALA A 20 4.15 -2.74 -25.45
CA ALA A 20 3.06 -1.88 -25.90
C ALA A 20 3.50 -0.47 -26.29
N VAL A 21 4.61 0.03 -25.74
CA VAL A 21 5.20 1.34 -26.03
C VAL A 21 6.70 1.24 -26.23
N ASP A 22 7.24 2.11 -27.09
CA ASP A 22 8.66 2.23 -27.36
C ASP A 22 9.38 2.95 -26.20
N LEU A 23 10.25 2.22 -25.50
CA LEU A 23 11.06 2.74 -24.41
C LEU A 23 12.16 3.70 -24.89
N ASP A 24 12.64 3.57 -26.13
CA ASP A 24 13.65 4.47 -26.68
C ASP A 24 13.05 5.86 -26.94
N GLY A 25 11.81 5.91 -27.44
CA GLY A 25 11.02 7.14 -27.51
C GLY A 25 10.81 7.81 -26.14
N LEU A 26 10.54 7.02 -25.09
CA LEU A 26 10.43 7.55 -23.72
C LEU A 26 11.77 8.06 -23.18
N GLU A 27 12.87 7.37 -23.50
CA GLU A 27 14.22 7.82 -23.16
C GLU A 27 14.57 9.14 -23.88
N GLN A 28 14.13 9.31 -25.13
CA GLN A 28 14.33 10.56 -25.87
C GLN A 28 13.58 11.74 -25.24
N VAL A 29 12.42 11.50 -24.64
CA VAL A 29 11.73 12.53 -23.83
C VAL A 29 12.60 12.93 -22.63
N ALA A 30 13.09 11.95 -21.87
CA ALA A 30 13.89 12.21 -20.67
C ALA A 30 15.25 12.88 -20.97
N SER A 31 16.03 12.29 -21.86
CA SER A 31 17.41 12.67 -22.17
C SER A 31 17.51 13.76 -23.24
N GLY A 32 16.59 13.78 -24.20
CA GLY A 32 16.58 14.76 -25.29
C GLY A 32 15.89 16.06 -24.92
N GLU A 33 14.61 15.99 -24.54
CA GLU A 33 13.81 17.19 -24.25
C GLU A 33 14.16 17.80 -22.90
N PHE A 34 14.19 16.98 -21.85
CA PHE A 34 14.43 17.45 -20.47
C PHE A 34 15.89 17.41 -20.05
N LYS A 35 16.76 16.74 -20.82
CA LYS A 35 18.20 16.60 -20.55
C LYS A 35 18.46 16.06 -19.14
N ALA A 36 17.68 15.07 -18.72
CA ALA A 36 17.90 14.39 -17.44
C ALA A 36 19.32 13.78 -17.43
N PRO A 37 20.14 14.03 -16.39
CA PRO A 37 21.52 13.55 -16.33
C PRO A 37 21.62 12.02 -16.28
N VAL A 38 20.60 11.35 -15.77
CA VAL A 38 20.51 9.89 -15.73
C VAL A 38 19.18 9.47 -16.35
N CYS A 39 19.25 8.59 -17.35
CA CYS A 39 18.09 7.87 -17.87
C CYS A 39 18.49 6.40 -18.03
N LYS A 40 17.75 5.47 -17.43
CA LYS A 40 18.04 4.03 -17.49
C LYS A 40 16.78 3.22 -17.73
N LYS A 41 16.92 2.13 -18.49
CA LYS A 41 15.86 1.15 -18.76
C LYS A 41 16.14 -0.13 -17.99
N HIS A 42 15.09 -0.78 -17.51
CA HIS A 42 15.19 -2.10 -16.92
C HIS A 42 13.85 -2.83 -17.02
N ASP A 43 13.87 -4.14 -17.28
CA ASP A 43 12.63 -4.91 -17.43
C ASP A 43 11.82 -4.94 -16.14
N TYR A 44 12.49 -5.05 -14.99
CA TYR A 44 11.82 -5.16 -13.69
C TYR A 44 12.41 -4.18 -12.68
N LEU A 45 12.01 -2.91 -12.74
CA LEU A 45 12.52 -1.88 -11.81
C LEU A 45 12.20 -2.21 -10.34
N CYS A 46 11.10 -2.92 -10.06
CA CYS A 46 10.74 -3.35 -8.71
C CYS A 46 11.57 -4.54 -8.18
N GLY A 47 12.27 -5.24 -9.08
CA GLY A 47 13.15 -6.36 -8.75
C GLY A 47 14.38 -5.90 -7.98
N GLU A 48 15.15 -6.86 -7.47
CA GLU A 48 16.36 -6.56 -6.69
C GLU A 48 17.38 -5.75 -7.50
N GLU A 49 17.68 -6.18 -8.73
CA GLU A 49 18.66 -5.53 -9.60
C GLU A 49 18.22 -4.12 -10.03
N GLY A 50 16.94 -3.94 -10.40
CA GLY A 50 16.39 -2.64 -10.73
C GLY A 50 16.47 -1.65 -9.56
N ARG A 51 16.14 -2.10 -8.35
CA ARG A 51 16.24 -1.26 -7.15
C ARG A 51 17.69 -0.96 -6.77
N LYS A 52 18.61 -1.91 -6.93
CA LYS A 52 20.06 -1.68 -6.68
C LYS A 52 20.62 -0.64 -7.66
N MET A 53 20.23 -0.71 -8.92
CA MET A 53 20.61 0.28 -9.93
C MET A 53 20.19 1.69 -9.52
N ILE A 54 18.91 1.88 -9.16
CA ILE A 54 18.39 3.18 -8.71
C ILE A 54 19.08 3.63 -7.41
N SER A 55 19.20 2.74 -6.43
CA SER A 55 19.82 3.06 -5.13
C SER A 55 21.30 3.41 -5.27
N GLY A 56 22.01 2.79 -6.22
CA GLY A 56 23.41 3.08 -6.51
C GLY A 56 23.61 4.50 -7.03
N ASP A 57 22.77 4.95 -7.96
CA ASP A 57 22.81 6.32 -8.50
C ASP A 57 22.44 7.38 -7.45
N ILE A 58 21.56 7.02 -6.52
CA ILE A 58 21.23 7.88 -5.38
C ILE A 58 22.41 7.97 -4.41
N ALA A 59 23.03 6.83 -4.10
CA ALA A 59 24.16 6.76 -3.17
C ALA A 59 25.43 7.44 -3.70
N SER A 60 25.67 7.41 -5.01
CA SER A 60 26.77 8.18 -5.65
C SER A 60 26.53 9.68 -5.63
N GLY A 61 25.29 10.12 -5.36
CA GLY A 61 24.89 11.52 -5.44
C GLY A 61 24.64 11.99 -6.88
N ASP A 62 24.49 11.07 -7.83
CA ASP A 62 24.13 11.38 -9.22
C ASP A 62 22.64 11.69 -9.36
N VAL A 63 21.82 11.22 -8.41
CA VAL A 63 20.37 11.42 -8.38
C VAL A 63 19.88 11.82 -6.99
N ASP A 64 19.17 12.93 -6.89
CA ASP A 64 18.43 13.36 -5.68
C ASP A 64 16.91 13.35 -5.88
N LYS A 65 16.46 13.16 -7.12
CA LYS A 65 15.05 13.04 -7.51
C LYS A 65 14.89 11.93 -8.53
N ALA A 66 14.32 10.80 -8.13
CA ALA A 66 14.10 9.65 -9.00
C ALA A 66 12.68 9.68 -9.59
N VAL A 67 12.57 9.77 -10.92
CA VAL A 67 11.33 9.57 -11.67
C VAL A 67 11.27 8.10 -12.09
N ILE A 68 10.31 7.36 -11.56
CA ILE A 68 10.09 5.95 -11.90
C ILE A 68 8.85 5.85 -12.80
N ALA A 69 9.07 5.56 -14.08
CA ALA A 69 8.01 5.35 -15.06
C ALA A 69 7.73 3.85 -15.20
N ALA A 70 6.67 3.38 -14.55
CA ALA A 70 6.38 1.96 -14.36
C ALA A 70 4.88 1.74 -14.07
N CYS A 71 4.55 0.87 -13.12
CA CYS A 71 3.19 0.68 -12.63
C CYS A 71 2.71 1.83 -11.74
N SER A 72 1.40 1.82 -11.46
CA SER A 72 0.69 2.76 -10.59
C SER A 72 1.43 3.04 -9.27
N PRO A 73 1.42 4.29 -8.79
CA PRO A 73 1.96 4.64 -7.47
C PRO A 73 1.27 3.91 -6.30
N ARG A 74 0.07 3.34 -6.53
CA ARG A 74 -0.66 2.54 -5.54
C ARG A 74 -0.14 1.10 -5.41
N VAL A 75 0.78 0.68 -6.28
CA VAL A 75 1.32 -0.68 -6.35
C VAL A 75 2.84 -0.63 -6.19
N MET A 76 3.40 -1.58 -5.42
CA MET A 76 4.83 -1.64 -5.09
C MET A 76 5.35 -0.31 -4.49
N SER A 77 4.52 0.41 -3.75
CA SER A 77 4.90 1.71 -3.17
C SER A 77 6.10 1.58 -2.24
N ASP A 78 6.17 0.50 -1.46
CA ASP A 78 7.28 0.12 -0.58
C ASP A 78 8.60 -0.12 -1.34
N LYS A 79 8.52 -0.67 -2.56
CA LYS A 79 9.70 -1.01 -3.37
C LYS A 79 10.42 0.20 -3.94
N PHE A 80 9.71 1.32 -4.10
CA PHE A 80 10.25 2.54 -4.69
C PHE A 80 10.39 3.67 -3.65
N GLN A 81 10.52 3.32 -2.37
CA GLN A 81 10.92 4.26 -1.33
C GLN A 81 12.44 4.19 -1.17
N PHE A 82 13.16 5.07 -1.86
CA PHE A 82 14.61 5.19 -1.74
C PHE A 82 14.93 6.33 -0.78
N GLY A 83 15.60 6.02 0.34
CA GLY A 83 16.11 7.06 1.24
C GLY A 83 17.12 7.95 0.51
N GLY A 84 17.12 9.25 0.79
CA GLY A 84 18.07 10.20 0.20
C GLY A 84 17.66 10.80 -1.16
N ALA A 85 16.57 10.33 -1.78
CA ALA A 85 16.02 10.96 -2.97
C ALA A 85 14.49 11.09 -2.92
N GLN A 86 13.97 12.15 -3.52
CA GLN A 86 12.53 12.26 -3.75
C GLN A 86 12.12 11.33 -4.89
N THR A 87 11.15 10.46 -4.66
CA THR A 87 10.64 9.58 -5.72
C THR A 87 9.33 10.13 -6.29
N ILE A 88 9.29 10.27 -7.62
CA ILE A 88 8.11 10.67 -8.39
C ILE A 88 7.73 9.48 -9.29
N ARG A 89 6.43 9.20 -9.41
CA ARG A 89 5.92 8.03 -10.14
C ARG A 89 5.18 8.47 -11.41
N ALA A 90 5.58 7.95 -12.57
CA ALA A 90 4.80 8.00 -13.80
C ALA A 90 4.12 6.65 -14.01
N ASN A 91 2.78 6.64 -14.13
CA ASN A 91 2.02 5.42 -14.33
C ASN A 91 1.88 5.13 -15.83
N LEU A 92 2.72 4.23 -16.33
CA LEU A 92 2.69 3.76 -17.72
C LEU A 92 1.86 2.48 -17.89
N ARG A 93 1.49 1.79 -16.82
CA ARG A 93 0.81 0.49 -16.92
C ARG A 93 -0.70 0.60 -16.85
N GLU A 94 -1.24 0.82 -15.66
CA GLU A 94 -2.69 0.80 -15.44
C GLU A 94 -3.43 1.96 -16.14
N GLN A 95 -2.74 3.08 -16.37
CA GLN A 95 -3.34 4.28 -17.00
C GLN A 95 -2.90 4.50 -18.44
N VAL A 96 -2.04 3.64 -19.00
CA VAL A 96 -1.61 3.75 -20.40
C VAL A 96 -1.72 2.38 -21.07
N VAL A 97 -0.76 1.47 -20.89
CA VAL A 97 -0.68 0.26 -21.73
C VAL A 97 -1.74 -0.80 -21.45
N TRP A 98 -2.38 -0.80 -20.28
CA TRP A 98 -3.48 -1.73 -19.97
C TRP A 98 -4.87 -1.16 -20.28
N SER A 99 -4.95 0.12 -20.63
CA SER A 99 -6.22 0.80 -20.93
C SER A 99 -6.31 1.32 -22.36
N HIS A 100 -5.25 1.17 -23.16
CA HIS A 100 -5.19 1.62 -24.55
C HIS A 100 -4.56 0.54 -25.45
N PRO A 101 -4.82 0.56 -26.78
CA PRO A 101 -4.24 -0.40 -27.70
C PRO A 101 -2.70 -0.33 -27.73
N ALA A 102 -2.05 -1.50 -27.68
CA ALA A 102 -0.60 -1.63 -27.79
C ALA A 102 -0.11 -1.24 -29.20
N GLY A 103 1.03 -0.55 -29.27
CA GLY A 103 1.65 -0.11 -30.52
C GLY A 103 0.93 1.04 -31.24
N ASP A 104 -0.09 1.64 -30.61
CA ASP A 104 -0.82 2.78 -31.14
C ASP A 104 -0.09 4.11 -30.85
N GLU A 105 -0.13 5.04 -31.81
CA GLU A 105 0.53 6.35 -31.70
C GLU A 105 0.00 7.15 -30.49
N ASP A 106 -1.30 7.10 -30.22
CA ASP A 106 -1.91 7.80 -29.09
C ASP A 106 -1.48 7.19 -27.75
N THR A 107 -1.29 5.88 -27.69
CA THR A 107 -0.75 5.19 -26.51
C THR A 107 0.70 5.62 -26.24
N GLN A 108 1.53 5.70 -27.29
CA GLN A 108 2.90 6.19 -27.17
C GLN A 108 2.94 7.65 -26.72
N MET A 109 2.12 8.51 -27.33
CA MET A 109 2.02 9.93 -26.99
C MET A 109 1.61 10.11 -25.53
N LEU A 110 0.62 9.35 -25.07
CA LEU A 110 0.18 9.35 -23.67
C LEU A 110 1.28 8.90 -22.71
N ALA A 111 2.04 7.85 -23.04
CA ALA A 111 3.17 7.39 -22.23
C ALA A 111 4.27 8.45 -22.14
N CYS A 112 4.61 9.10 -23.27
CA CYS A 112 5.54 10.21 -23.31
C CYS A 112 5.08 11.35 -22.39
N ASP A 113 3.80 11.74 -22.47
CA ASP A 113 3.25 12.82 -21.64
C ASP A 113 3.26 12.48 -20.14
N GLN A 114 3.02 11.22 -19.76
CA GLN A 114 3.19 10.78 -18.36
C GLN A 114 4.62 10.98 -17.87
N VAL A 115 5.62 10.67 -18.70
CA VAL A 115 7.05 10.92 -18.39
C VAL A 115 7.31 12.43 -18.29
N ARG A 116 6.85 13.24 -19.25
CA ARG A 116 7.00 14.71 -19.23
C ARG A 116 6.41 15.33 -17.96
N MET A 117 5.20 14.92 -17.60
CA MET A 117 4.51 15.40 -16.39
C MET A 117 5.28 15.01 -15.13
N ALA A 118 5.76 13.77 -15.03
CA ALA A 118 6.51 13.32 -13.86
C ALA A 118 7.86 14.03 -13.72
N ILE A 119 8.60 14.24 -14.80
CA ILE A 119 9.85 15.02 -14.77
C ILE A 119 9.56 16.48 -14.39
N THR A 120 8.51 17.08 -14.97
CA THR A 120 8.11 18.46 -14.64
C THR A 120 7.70 18.60 -13.18
N GLN A 121 6.98 17.60 -12.63
CA GLN A 121 6.68 17.53 -11.21
C GLN A 121 7.97 17.46 -10.39
N ALA A 122 8.89 16.54 -10.72
CA ALA A 122 10.16 16.38 -10.02
C ALA A 122 10.96 17.69 -9.93
N VAL A 123 11.02 18.47 -11.01
CA VAL A 123 11.68 19.79 -11.01
C VAL A 123 11.10 20.73 -9.94
N ARG A 124 9.78 20.68 -9.72
CA ARG A 124 9.06 21.65 -8.88
C ARG A 124 8.81 21.19 -7.45
N VAL A 125 8.79 19.90 -7.21
CA VAL A 125 8.56 19.37 -5.86
C VAL A 125 9.85 19.42 -5.04
N SER A 126 9.66 19.64 -3.74
CA SER A 126 10.66 19.41 -2.71
C SER A 126 10.21 18.22 -1.86
N PRO A 127 11.13 17.44 -1.27
CA PRO A 127 10.76 16.41 -0.32
C PRO A 127 9.89 17.02 0.79
N PRO A 128 8.69 16.46 1.08
CA PRO A 128 7.93 16.92 2.22
C PRO A 128 8.67 16.56 3.50
N GLU A 129 8.65 17.45 4.48
CA GLU A 129 9.08 17.09 5.83
C GLU A 129 8.02 16.16 6.44
N PRO A 130 8.37 14.92 6.83
CA PRO A 130 7.42 14.04 7.47
C PRO A 130 6.92 14.70 8.74
N TRP A 131 5.60 14.77 8.90
CA TRP A 131 5.00 15.20 10.15
C TRP A 131 5.37 14.19 11.25
N LYS A 132 6.23 14.61 12.17
CA LYS A 132 6.60 13.82 13.35
C LYS A 132 5.60 14.14 14.44
N GLU A 133 4.53 13.36 14.49
CA GLU A 133 3.52 13.53 15.51
C GLU A 133 3.97 13.00 16.88
N GLY A 134 3.38 13.54 17.95
CA GLY A 134 3.60 13.12 19.34
C GLY A 134 2.87 11.81 19.70
N ASP A 135 2.46 11.67 20.96
CA ASP A 135 1.90 10.42 21.48
C ASP A 135 0.68 9.91 20.68
N PHE A 136 0.74 8.62 20.31
CA PHE A 136 -0.35 7.90 19.68
C PHE A 136 -1.09 7.06 20.72
N SER A 137 -2.39 6.88 20.54
CA SER A 137 -3.14 5.89 21.30
C SER A 137 -2.71 4.49 20.89
N SER A 138 -2.26 3.70 21.85
CA SER A 138 -2.01 2.27 21.68
C SER A 138 -3.27 1.41 21.87
N LYS A 139 -4.41 2.04 22.18
CA LYS A 139 -5.69 1.35 22.39
C LYS A 139 -6.35 1.06 21.04
N VAL A 140 -6.78 -0.18 20.85
CA VAL A 140 -7.36 -0.66 19.59
C VAL A 140 -8.87 -0.79 19.70
N LEU A 141 -9.59 -0.30 18.70
CA LEU A 141 -11.02 -0.56 18.55
C LEU A 141 -11.24 -1.67 17.52
N VAL A 142 -12.01 -2.68 17.89
CA VAL A 142 -12.52 -3.72 17.01
C VAL A 142 -14.02 -3.52 16.84
N VAL A 143 -14.49 -3.42 15.59
CA VAL A 143 -15.90 -3.24 15.26
C VAL A 143 -16.45 -4.53 14.67
N GLY A 144 -17.35 -5.18 15.39
CA GLY A 144 -17.95 -6.47 15.08
C GLY A 144 -17.43 -7.58 15.99
N GLY A 145 -18.30 -8.14 16.83
CA GLY A 145 -18.06 -9.26 17.75
C GLY A 145 -18.30 -10.64 17.16
N GLY A 146 -18.15 -10.80 15.85
CA GLY A 146 -18.13 -12.13 15.20
C GLY A 146 -16.81 -12.88 15.45
N PHE A 147 -16.70 -14.11 14.94
CA PHE A 147 -15.51 -14.96 15.10
C PHE A 147 -14.19 -14.24 14.73
N THR A 148 -14.18 -13.48 13.62
CA THR A 148 -12.99 -12.75 13.16
C THR A 148 -12.64 -11.57 14.05
N GLY A 149 -13.64 -10.81 14.52
CA GLY A 149 -13.41 -9.66 15.40
C GLY A 149 -13.00 -10.08 16.81
N MET A 150 -13.61 -11.12 17.36
CA MET A 150 -13.18 -11.70 18.64
C MET A 150 -11.76 -12.25 18.55
N THR A 151 -11.41 -12.96 17.47
CA THR A 151 -10.03 -13.40 17.23
C THR A 151 -9.06 -12.21 17.15
N ALA A 152 -9.43 -11.15 16.42
CA ALA A 152 -8.61 -9.94 16.34
C ALA A 152 -8.42 -9.27 17.71
N ALA A 153 -9.48 -9.21 18.53
CA ALA A 153 -9.42 -8.68 19.89
C ALA A 153 -8.48 -9.51 20.79
N MET A 154 -8.60 -10.84 20.74
CA MET A 154 -7.74 -11.75 21.51
C MET A 154 -6.27 -11.62 21.11
N GLU A 155 -5.96 -11.66 19.81
CA GLU A 155 -4.57 -11.54 19.36
C GLU A 155 -3.98 -10.16 19.67
N THR A 156 -4.81 -9.10 19.60
CA THR A 156 -4.39 -7.75 20.00
C THR A 156 -4.12 -7.65 21.50
N SER A 157 -4.98 -8.25 22.33
CA SER A 157 -4.73 -8.38 23.77
C SER A 157 -3.45 -9.16 24.04
N ARG A 158 -3.26 -10.33 23.40
CA ARG A 158 -2.04 -11.16 23.55
C ARG A 158 -0.76 -10.42 23.17
N ALA A 159 -0.82 -9.52 22.20
CA ALA A 159 0.27 -8.61 21.83
C ALA A 159 0.53 -7.49 22.86
N GLY A 160 -0.31 -7.36 23.89
CA GLY A 160 -0.13 -6.45 25.04
C GLY A 160 -0.94 -5.15 24.96
N TYR A 161 -1.86 -5.01 24.00
CA TYR A 161 -2.63 -3.80 23.80
C TYR A 161 -4.01 -3.87 24.46
N GLU A 162 -4.54 -2.72 24.88
CA GLU A 162 -5.93 -2.60 25.32
C GLU A 162 -6.86 -2.60 24.11
N VAL A 163 -7.99 -3.29 24.23
CA VAL A 163 -8.97 -3.45 23.16
C VAL A 163 -10.35 -2.99 23.61
N VAL A 164 -11.06 -2.31 22.74
CA VAL A 164 -12.52 -2.12 22.85
C VAL A 164 -13.15 -2.89 21.72
N LEU A 165 -14.01 -3.85 22.03
CA LEU A 165 -14.76 -4.64 21.07
C LEU A 165 -16.22 -4.18 21.07
N VAL A 166 -16.67 -3.58 19.97
CA VAL A 166 -18.05 -3.11 19.81
C VAL A 166 -18.83 -4.09 18.93
N GLU A 167 -19.99 -4.56 19.40
CA GLU A 167 -20.92 -5.41 18.65
C GLU A 167 -22.31 -4.78 18.61
N ARG A 168 -22.93 -4.79 17.43
CA ARG A 168 -24.25 -4.22 17.19
C ARG A 168 -25.38 -5.05 17.82
N ALA A 169 -25.23 -6.37 17.82
CA ALA A 169 -26.15 -7.29 18.45
C ALA A 169 -25.98 -7.24 19.97
N ASP A 170 -26.98 -7.73 20.69
CA ASP A 170 -26.93 -7.91 22.14
C ASP A 170 -25.90 -8.96 22.60
N GLN A 171 -25.42 -9.80 21.67
CA GLN A 171 -24.55 -10.93 21.95
C GLN A 171 -23.41 -11.04 20.93
N LEU A 172 -22.25 -11.50 21.42
CA LEU A 172 -21.11 -11.87 20.60
C LEU A 172 -21.37 -13.17 19.81
N GLY A 173 -20.53 -13.42 18.81
CA GLY A 173 -20.49 -14.67 18.05
C GLY A 173 -20.83 -14.54 16.57
N GLY A 174 -21.61 -13.51 16.20
CA GLY A 174 -22.05 -13.28 14.82
C GLY A 174 -22.73 -14.51 14.21
N MET A 175 -22.58 -14.69 12.90
CA MET A 175 -23.20 -15.81 12.17
C MET A 175 -22.77 -17.20 12.67
N MET A 176 -21.56 -17.32 13.20
CA MET A 176 -21.05 -18.61 13.70
C MET A 176 -21.78 -19.08 14.97
N ARG A 177 -22.51 -18.19 15.65
CA ARG A 177 -23.39 -18.54 16.77
C ARG A 177 -24.68 -19.25 16.33
N GLU A 178 -25.15 -18.98 15.11
CA GLU A 178 -26.32 -19.66 14.53
C GLU A 178 -25.94 -21.06 14.00
N GLY A 179 -24.67 -21.26 13.65
CA GLY A 179 -24.15 -22.53 13.14
C GLY A 179 -23.90 -23.54 14.25
N ALA A 180 -24.55 -24.70 14.18
CA ALA A 180 -24.33 -25.78 15.14
C ALA A 180 -22.96 -26.48 14.96
N LYS A 181 -22.44 -26.53 13.73
CA LYS A 181 -21.21 -27.25 13.39
C LYS A 181 -20.38 -26.53 12.32
N VAL A 182 -19.07 -26.76 12.36
CA VAL A 182 -18.09 -26.33 11.34
C VAL A 182 -17.45 -27.55 10.65
N LEU A 183 -16.87 -27.33 9.47
CA LEU A 183 -16.12 -28.35 8.75
C LEU A 183 -14.88 -28.77 9.56
N ALA A 184 -14.45 -30.03 9.40
CA ALA A 184 -13.22 -30.47 10.02
C ALA A 184 -12.01 -29.70 9.47
N GLU A 185 -11.13 -29.28 10.37
CA GLU A 185 -9.87 -28.59 10.06
C GLU A 185 -8.66 -29.53 10.08
N THR A 186 -8.85 -30.81 10.44
CA THR A 186 -7.79 -31.83 10.45
C THR A 186 -8.17 -33.05 9.61
N PRO A 187 -7.20 -33.74 8.97
CA PRO A 187 -7.44 -35.00 8.28
C PRO A 187 -8.18 -36.01 9.19
N PRO A 188 -9.13 -36.82 8.67
CA PRO A 188 -9.47 -36.99 7.25
C PRO A 188 -10.51 -36.00 6.70
N TYR A 189 -10.83 -34.91 7.42
CA TYR A 189 -11.82 -33.89 7.01
C TYR A 189 -13.26 -34.40 6.81
N ARG A 190 -13.64 -35.49 7.50
CA ARG A 190 -14.92 -36.18 7.27
C ARG A 190 -16.03 -35.85 8.26
N GLU A 191 -15.67 -35.32 9.43
CA GLU A 191 -16.61 -35.18 10.54
C GLU A 191 -16.80 -33.70 10.89
N LEU A 192 -18.06 -33.29 10.95
CA LEU A 192 -18.43 -31.96 11.42
C LEU A 192 -18.10 -31.82 12.92
N ARG A 193 -17.57 -30.66 13.31
CA ARG A 193 -17.20 -30.36 14.70
C ARG A 193 -18.06 -29.27 15.28
N ASP A 194 -18.18 -29.25 16.61
CA ASP A 194 -18.82 -28.13 17.29
C ASP A 194 -18.09 -26.83 16.99
N THR A 195 -18.86 -25.76 16.94
CA THR A 195 -18.32 -24.43 16.74
C THR A 195 -17.42 -24.03 17.91
N PRO A 196 -16.22 -23.46 17.66
CA PRO A 196 -15.36 -22.97 18.73
C PRO A 196 -15.88 -21.66 19.35
N ILE A 197 -17.02 -21.14 18.87
CA ILE A 197 -17.49 -19.80 19.20
C ILE A 197 -17.76 -19.60 20.69
N THR A 198 -18.31 -20.60 21.38
CA THR A 198 -18.62 -20.49 22.81
C THR A 198 -17.35 -20.30 23.64
N ALA A 199 -16.32 -21.12 23.38
CA ALA A 199 -15.04 -21.00 24.06
C ALA A 199 -14.36 -19.65 23.77
N LEU A 200 -14.42 -19.17 22.52
CA LEU A 200 -13.86 -17.87 22.16
C LEU A 200 -14.59 -16.70 22.84
N ILE A 201 -15.92 -16.76 22.97
CA ILE A 201 -16.70 -15.76 23.72
C ILE A 201 -16.24 -15.74 25.18
N GLU A 202 -16.14 -16.91 25.82
CA GLU A 202 -15.67 -17.02 27.20
C GLU A 202 -14.25 -16.47 27.38
N GLU A 203 -13.33 -16.76 26.45
CA GLU A 203 -11.97 -16.20 26.48
C GLU A 203 -11.97 -14.67 26.36
N VAL A 204 -12.76 -14.11 25.44
CA VAL A 204 -12.87 -12.67 25.22
C VAL A 204 -13.46 -11.95 26.43
N GLU A 205 -14.54 -12.49 27.01
CA GLU A 205 -15.20 -11.90 28.17
C GLU A 205 -14.35 -12.02 29.45
N ALA A 206 -13.47 -13.01 29.53
CA ALA A 206 -12.56 -13.21 30.65
C ALA A 206 -11.26 -12.37 30.56
N ASP A 207 -10.92 -11.82 29.39
CA ASP A 207 -9.68 -11.06 29.20
C ASP A 207 -9.81 -9.62 29.72
N GLY A 208 -9.06 -9.31 30.78
CA GLY A 208 -9.08 -7.98 31.43
C GLY A 208 -8.58 -6.81 30.58
N ARG A 209 -7.97 -7.03 29.40
CA ARG A 209 -7.60 -5.95 28.46
C ARG A 209 -8.67 -5.70 27.39
N ILE A 210 -9.69 -6.54 27.30
CA ILE A 210 -10.75 -6.41 26.30
C ILE A 210 -12.02 -5.87 26.96
N SER A 211 -12.40 -4.65 26.58
CA SER A 211 -13.68 -4.05 26.96
C SER A 211 -14.73 -4.39 25.90
N VAL A 212 -15.70 -5.23 26.24
CA VAL A 212 -16.80 -5.61 25.34
C VAL A 212 -17.99 -4.66 25.50
N ILE A 213 -18.50 -4.16 24.38
CA ILE A 213 -19.70 -3.32 24.31
C ILE A 213 -20.65 -3.94 23.28
N THR A 214 -21.71 -4.60 23.75
CA THR A 214 -22.78 -5.13 22.90
C THR A 214 -23.94 -4.14 22.79
N GLY A 215 -24.82 -4.34 21.81
CA GLY A 215 -25.96 -3.46 21.54
C GLY A 215 -25.57 -2.06 21.08
N ALA A 216 -24.35 -1.88 20.59
CA ALA A 216 -23.78 -0.59 20.23
C ALA A 216 -23.29 -0.58 18.78
N THR A 217 -23.46 0.54 18.10
CA THR A 217 -22.97 0.74 16.74
C THR A 217 -22.10 1.97 16.73
N VAL A 218 -20.91 1.87 16.12
CA VAL A 218 -20.06 3.03 15.87
C VAL A 218 -20.80 3.98 14.93
N ALA A 219 -21.17 5.15 15.44
CA ALA A 219 -21.89 6.18 14.72
C ALA A 219 -20.94 6.99 13.84
N LYS A 220 -19.72 7.24 14.32
CA LYS A 220 -18.76 8.11 13.63
C LYS A 220 -17.33 7.81 14.04
N THR A 221 -16.43 7.94 13.07
CA THR A 221 -14.98 7.96 13.28
C THR A 221 -14.42 9.27 12.74
N SER A 222 -13.55 9.91 13.53
CA SER A 222 -12.82 11.11 13.12
C SER A 222 -11.37 11.06 13.57
N GLY A 223 -10.53 11.93 13.00
CA GLY A 223 -9.10 11.97 13.28
C GLY A 223 -8.28 11.24 12.22
N MET A 224 -7.17 10.63 12.65
CA MET A 224 -6.17 10.02 11.78
C MET A 224 -5.54 8.78 12.44
N PRO A 225 -4.77 7.95 11.71
CA PRO A 225 -4.12 6.78 12.28
C PRO A 225 -3.37 7.08 13.60
N GLY A 226 -3.70 6.34 14.65
CA GLY A 226 -3.15 6.52 16.01
C GLY A 226 -3.79 7.62 16.85
N LYS A 227 -4.74 8.39 16.30
CA LYS A 227 -5.50 9.45 16.99
C LYS A 227 -6.94 9.47 16.50
N PHE A 228 -7.60 8.32 16.59
CA PHE A 228 -9.02 8.23 16.27
C PHE A 228 -9.86 8.64 17.47
N GLU A 229 -10.87 9.47 17.20
CA GLU A 229 -12.01 9.69 18.08
C GLU A 229 -13.19 8.92 17.49
N VAL A 230 -13.88 8.16 18.36
CA VAL A 230 -14.96 7.27 17.94
C VAL A 230 -16.17 7.49 18.84
N GLU A 231 -17.32 7.73 18.19
CA GLU A 231 -18.64 7.90 18.80
C GLU A 231 -19.52 6.68 18.52
#